data_AF-A0A023G741-F1
#
_entry.id   AF-A0A023G741-F1
#
_cell.length_a   1.000
_cell.length_b   1.000
_cell.length_c   1.000
_cell.angle_alpha   90.00
_cell.angle_beta   90.00
_cell.angle_gamma   90.00
#
_symmetry.space_group_name_H-M   'P 1'
#
loop_
_entity.id
_entity.type
_entity.pdbx_description
1 polymer ?
#
loop_
_entity_poly.entity_id
_entity_poly.type
_entity_poly.pdbx_seq_one_letter_code
_entity_poly.pdbx_strand_id
1 'polypeptide(L)'
;SEPMTWPDHEPSGAVQIYEKTTEDIRVVSHRNLVISGLGIALLGLVVGLLVGYFAHVEHSGCERGKSVAIHAVYDADPSIRARLLALISADGVNRTAGQLLEVRTDSELVEFLQKRWKEQGLETVVERSYEVLLSFPDASRPNRLRHFANASDTAGSTVDLFSDDHRPYVAYCTADGPIRGPLVYAGRLQLSEVNWLHGSNVTLDGSVLLVRLGTQPLSRQLAMAHVVNASAVLLYPDPREFRPLPLGFPPEQQDSSGAWWWLPSDGSHSASPLGP
;
A
#
# COMPACT_ATOMS: atom_id res chain seq x y z
N SER A 1 3.42 18.38 -115.01
CA SER A 1 3.11 17.05 -114.44
C SER A 1 2.64 17.23 -113.01
N GLU A 2 1.33 17.24 -112.80
CA GLU A 2 0.76 16.77 -111.53
C GLU A 2 0.75 15.22 -111.55
N PRO A 3 0.55 14.47 -110.44
CA PRO A 3 0.37 14.82 -109.00
C PRO A 3 1.18 13.88 -108.03
N MET A 4 1.02 14.02 -106.70
CA MET A 4 0.95 12.98 -105.61
C MET A 4 1.51 13.47 -104.25
N THR A 5 0.66 13.74 -103.25
CA THR A 5 0.20 12.92 -102.08
C THR A 5 1.04 13.05 -100.78
N TRP A 6 0.32 13.52 -99.74
CA TRP A 6 0.58 13.72 -98.28
C TRP A 6 0.97 12.42 -97.51
N PRO A 7 1.38 12.40 -96.19
CA PRO A 7 0.98 13.30 -95.08
C PRO A 7 1.95 13.55 -93.86
N ASP A 8 1.46 14.40 -92.94
CA ASP A 8 1.63 14.58 -91.47
C ASP A 8 2.99 14.80 -90.74
N HIS A 9 3.11 15.94 -90.02
CA HIS A 9 2.88 16.02 -88.55
C HIS A 9 3.12 17.42 -87.93
N GLU A 10 2.16 17.84 -87.10
CA GLU A 10 2.17 18.90 -86.06
C GLU A 10 3.02 18.50 -84.81
N PRO A 11 3.21 19.32 -83.73
CA PRO A 11 2.42 20.50 -83.30
C PRO A 11 3.17 21.76 -82.78
N SER A 12 2.37 22.85 -82.79
CA SER A 12 2.28 24.07 -81.95
C SER A 12 3.33 24.49 -80.91
N GLY A 13 3.75 25.76 -81.03
CA GLY A 13 4.37 26.56 -79.96
C GLY A 13 4.63 28.01 -80.41
N ALA A 14 3.89 28.97 -79.86
CA ALA A 14 3.86 30.39 -80.25
C ALA A 14 4.81 31.27 -79.40
N VAL A 15 5.33 32.36 -79.97
CA VAL A 15 6.20 33.34 -79.29
C VAL A 15 5.57 34.74 -79.31
N GLN A 16 5.46 35.34 -78.13
CA GLN A 16 4.95 36.70 -77.84
C GLN A 16 6.10 37.68 -77.60
N ILE A 17 5.94 38.96 -77.97
CA ILE A 17 6.85 40.05 -77.59
C ILE A 17 6.06 41.05 -76.73
N TYR A 18 6.57 41.32 -75.52
CA TYR A 18 5.95 42.17 -74.50
C TYR A 18 6.35 43.65 -74.68
N GLU A 19 5.35 44.53 -74.66
CA GLU A 19 5.52 45.99 -74.59
C GLU A 19 5.79 46.40 -73.14
N LYS A 20 6.86 47.17 -72.92
CA LYS A 20 7.33 47.57 -71.58
C LYS A 20 6.55 48.80 -71.13
N THR A 21 5.59 48.62 -70.23
CA THR A 21 4.83 49.70 -69.59
C THR A 21 5.75 50.56 -68.71
N THR A 22 5.78 51.86 -68.97
CA THR A 22 6.28 52.87 -68.04
C THR A 22 5.37 52.90 -66.82
N GLU A 23 5.90 52.56 -65.64
CA GLU A 23 5.16 52.69 -64.38
C GLU A 23 5.02 54.17 -64.01
N ASP A 24 3.78 54.64 -63.92
CA ASP A 24 3.46 55.92 -63.30
C ASP A 24 3.81 55.87 -61.80
N ILE A 25 4.81 56.67 -61.40
CA ILE A 25 5.16 56.87 -60.00
C ILE A 25 4.00 57.61 -59.33
N ARG A 26 3.08 56.87 -58.68
CA ARG A 26 2.00 57.48 -57.90
C ARG A 26 2.60 58.23 -56.71
N VAL A 27 2.59 59.56 -56.78
CA VAL A 27 2.86 60.42 -55.63
C VAL A 27 1.73 60.21 -54.61
N VAL A 28 1.99 59.38 -53.60
CA VAL A 28 1.04 59.14 -52.52
C VAL A 28 0.91 60.41 -51.70
N SER A 29 -0.23 61.09 -51.85
CA SER A 29 -0.60 62.24 -51.03
C SER A 29 -0.48 61.88 -49.55
N HIS A 30 0.24 62.68 -48.76
CA HIS A 30 0.39 62.51 -47.30
C HIS A 30 -0.96 62.28 -46.60
N ARG A 31 -2.05 62.87 -47.12
CA ARG A 31 -3.40 62.69 -46.58
C ARG A 31 -3.89 61.24 -46.69
N ASN A 32 -3.61 60.56 -47.81
CA ASN A 32 -4.01 59.16 -47.99
C ASN A 32 -3.13 58.21 -47.15
N LEU A 33 -1.86 58.58 -46.93
CA LEU A 33 -0.96 57.84 -46.05
C LEU A 33 -1.39 57.97 -44.58
N VAL A 34 -1.80 59.17 -44.15
CA VAL A 34 -2.37 59.41 -42.81
C VAL A 34 -3.71 58.70 -42.62
N ILE A 35 -4.62 58.75 -43.62
CA ILE A 35 -5.91 58.05 -43.55
C ILE A 35 -5.72 56.53 -43.51
N SER A 36 -4.81 55.98 -44.33
CA SER A 36 -4.49 54.55 -44.31
C SER A 36 -3.83 54.13 -43.00
N GLY A 37 -2.91 54.95 -42.48
CA GLY A 37 -2.30 54.73 -41.15
C GLY A 37 -3.32 54.76 -40.02
N LEU A 38 -4.28 55.70 -40.05
CA LEU A 38 -5.37 55.77 -39.06
C LEU A 38 -6.31 54.55 -39.18
N GLY A 39 -6.58 54.09 -40.41
CA GLY A 39 -7.38 52.89 -40.67
C GLY A 39 -6.72 51.62 -40.12
N ILE A 40 -5.40 51.46 -40.35
CA ILE A 40 -4.63 50.33 -39.81
C ILE A 40 -4.58 50.39 -38.28
N ALA A 41 -4.40 51.58 -37.69
CA ALA A 41 -4.42 51.76 -36.24
C ALA A 41 -5.77 51.40 -35.62
N LEU A 42 -6.88 51.81 -36.25
CA LEU A 42 -8.22 51.47 -35.80
C LEU A 42 -8.48 49.96 -35.88
N LEU A 43 -8.04 49.33 -36.98
CA LEU A 43 -8.18 47.89 -37.17
C LEU A 43 -7.36 47.10 -36.14
N GLY A 44 -6.13 47.55 -35.86
CA GLY A 44 -5.28 47.00 -34.81
C GLY A 44 -5.89 47.15 -33.41
N LEU A 45 -6.55 48.27 -33.13
CA LEU A 45 -7.25 48.49 -31.86
C LEU A 45 -8.46 47.57 -31.71
N VAL A 46 -9.26 47.40 -32.76
CA VAL A 46 -10.43 46.49 -32.76
C VAL A 46 -9.98 45.03 -32.60
N VAL A 47 -8.95 44.61 -33.34
CA VAL A 47 -8.39 43.26 -33.20
C VAL A 47 -7.77 43.06 -31.82
N GLY A 48 -7.04 44.05 -31.30
CA GLY A 48 -6.47 44.01 -29.96
C GLY A 48 -7.54 43.93 -28.86
N LEU A 49 -8.66 44.62 -29.03
CA LEU A 49 -9.79 44.59 -28.11
C LEU A 49 -10.55 43.26 -28.19
N LEU A 50 -10.72 42.69 -29.39
CA LEU A 50 -11.30 41.35 -29.56
C LEU A 50 -10.40 40.27 -28.97
N VAL A 51 -9.09 40.29 -29.26
CA VAL A 51 -8.13 39.36 -28.66
C VAL A 51 -8.07 39.53 -27.14
N GLY A 52 -8.06 40.77 -26.63
CA GLY A 52 -8.11 41.03 -25.19
C GLY A 52 -9.40 40.52 -24.54
N TYR A 53 -10.56 40.72 -25.19
CA TYR A 53 -11.85 40.23 -24.72
C TYR A 53 -11.93 38.70 -24.69
N PHE A 54 -11.44 38.03 -25.73
CA PHE A 54 -11.41 36.57 -25.79
C PHE A 54 -10.26 35.93 -25.00
N ALA A 55 -9.18 36.67 -24.73
CA ALA A 55 -8.08 36.23 -23.86
C ALA A 55 -8.40 36.45 -22.38
N HIS A 56 -9.35 37.33 -22.03
CA HIS A 56 -9.88 37.45 -20.68
C HIS A 56 -10.90 36.33 -20.39
N VAL A 57 -10.49 35.08 -20.62
CA VAL A 57 -11.10 33.95 -19.92
C VAL A 57 -10.66 34.10 -18.48
N GLU A 58 -11.56 34.49 -17.58
CA GLU A 58 -11.35 34.38 -16.15
C GLU A 58 -10.81 32.98 -15.84
N HIS A 59 -9.52 32.88 -15.58
CA HIS A 59 -8.98 31.70 -14.91
C HIS A 59 -9.40 31.86 -13.46
N SER A 60 -10.60 31.39 -13.14
CA SER A 60 -11.00 31.08 -11.78
C SER A 60 -10.05 29.99 -11.25
N GLY A 61 -8.91 30.42 -10.71
CA GLY A 61 -7.91 29.56 -10.08
C GLY A 61 -6.67 29.30 -10.94
N CYS A 62 -5.56 29.92 -10.55
CA CYS A 62 -4.23 29.46 -10.93
C CYS A 62 -3.82 28.36 -9.93
N GLU A 63 -4.14 27.10 -10.23
CA GLU A 63 -3.71 25.95 -9.43
C GLU A 63 -2.27 25.56 -9.84
N ARG A 64 -1.34 25.91 -8.94
CA ARG A 64 0.10 25.71 -9.06
C ARG A 64 0.40 24.20 -8.97
N GLY A 65 0.97 23.64 -10.04
CA GLY A 65 1.31 22.22 -10.16
C GLY A 65 1.93 21.61 -8.89
N LYS A 66 1.11 20.84 -8.17
CA LYS A 66 1.53 19.87 -7.17
C LYS A 66 0.63 18.63 -7.28
N SER A 67 1.30 17.50 -7.47
CA SER A 67 0.81 16.13 -7.27
C SER A 67 -0.41 15.68 -8.10
N VAL A 68 -0.12 14.89 -9.13
CA VAL A 68 -1.06 14.04 -9.89
C VAL A 68 -1.96 13.18 -8.98
N ALA A 69 -1.58 12.95 -7.71
CA ALA A 69 -2.38 12.20 -6.74
C ALA A 69 -3.58 12.97 -6.15
N ILE A 70 -3.56 14.31 -6.09
CA ILE A 70 -4.65 15.10 -5.47
C ILE A 70 -5.77 15.39 -6.48
N HIS A 71 -5.46 15.51 -7.77
CA HIS A 71 -6.46 15.77 -8.82
C HIS A 71 -7.26 14.53 -9.25
N ALA A 72 -6.78 13.30 -8.99
CA ALA A 72 -7.57 12.09 -9.24
C ALA A 72 -8.89 12.03 -8.44
N VAL A 73 -8.99 12.83 -7.36
CA VAL A 73 -10.19 12.92 -6.51
C VAL A 73 -11.12 14.06 -6.94
N TYR A 74 -10.64 15.02 -7.73
CA TYR A 74 -11.44 16.20 -8.12
C TYR A 74 -12.52 15.87 -9.17
N ASP A 75 -12.29 14.87 -10.01
CA ASP A 75 -13.25 14.39 -11.03
C ASP A 75 -14.21 13.29 -10.49
N ALA A 76 -14.16 12.99 -9.20
CA ALA A 76 -15.02 11.96 -8.61
C ALA A 76 -16.47 12.48 -8.53
N ASP A 77 -17.35 11.93 -9.37
CA ASP A 77 -18.77 12.26 -9.36
C ASP A 77 -19.39 11.96 -7.97
N PRO A 78 -19.85 13.00 -7.24
CA PRO A 78 -20.41 12.81 -5.90
C PRO A 78 -21.70 11.97 -5.93
N SER A 79 -22.41 11.91 -7.06
CA SER A 79 -23.62 11.10 -7.21
C SER A 79 -23.31 9.60 -7.25
N ILE A 80 -22.23 9.19 -7.92
CA ILE A 80 -21.74 7.81 -7.93
C ILE A 80 -21.26 7.40 -6.54
N ARG A 81 -20.50 8.27 -5.88
CA ARG A 81 -20.07 8.05 -4.49
C ARG A 81 -21.26 7.84 -3.55
N ALA A 82 -22.25 8.72 -3.61
CA ALA A 82 -23.45 8.62 -2.78
C ALA A 82 -24.21 7.31 -3.04
N ARG A 83 -24.32 6.90 -4.31
CA ARG A 83 -24.94 5.63 -4.70
C ARG A 83 -24.17 4.42 -4.17
N LEU A 84 -22.84 4.41 -4.26
CA LEU A 84 -22.00 3.33 -3.73
C LEU A 84 -22.13 3.23 -2.21
N LEU A 85 -22.08 4.35 -1.50
CA LEU A 85 -22.26 4.36 -0.04
C LEU A 85 -23.66 3.87 0.36
N ALA A 86 -24.70 4.24 -0.40
CA ALA A 86 -26.06 3.75 -0.16
C ALA A 86 -26.23 2.24 -0.42
N LEU A 87 -25.38 1.64 -1.27
CA LEU A 87 -25.38 0.19 -1.52
C LEU A 87 -24.66 -0.59 -0.41
N ILE A 88 -23.80 0.03 0.38
CA ILE A 88 -23.12 -0.61 1.51
C ILE A 88 -24.07 -0.62 2.71
N SER A 89 -24.61 -1.80 3.04
CA SER A 89 -25.49 -1.99 4.20
C SER A 89 -24.85 -2.86 5.28
N ALA A 90 -25.14 -2.54 6.54
CA ALA A 90 -24.69 -3.34 7.69
C ALA A 90 -25.17 -4.81 7.58
N ASP A 91 -26.40 -5.03 7.10
CA ASP A 91 -26.94 -6.37 6.88
C ASP A 91 -26.20 -7.14 5.77
N GLY A 92 -25.73 -6.44 4.73
CA GLY A 92 -24.90 -7.04 3.68
C GLY A 92 -23.54 -7.47 4.20
N VAL A 93 -22.91 -6.63 5.04
CA VAL A 93 -21.63 -6.93 5.70
C VAL A 93 -21.79 -8.09 6.66
N ASN A 94 -22.79 -8.05 7.54
CA ASN A 94 -22.99 -9.08 8.56
C ASN A 94 -23.30 -10.46 7.94
N ARG A 95 -24.13 -10.51 6.90
CA ARG A 95 -24.38 -11.76 6.15
C ARG A 95 -23.12 -12.33 5.52
N THR A 96 -22.30 -11.47 4.90
CA THR A 96 -21.04 -11.90 4.28
C THR A 96 -20.04 -12.38 5.33
N ALA A 97 -19.95 -11.68 6.46
CA ALA A 97 -19.12 -12.08 7.60
C ALA A 97 -19.56 -13.44 8.16
N GLY A 98 -20.86 -13.68 8.32
CA GLY A 98 -21.39 -14.98 8.76
C GLY A 98 -20.99 -16.13 7.84
N GLN A 99 -21.12 -15.94 6.52
CA GLN A 99 -20.71 -16.93 5.53
C GLN A 99 -19.19 -17.18 5.54
N LEU A 100 -18.38 -16.12 5.69
CA LEU A 100 -16.93 -16.26 5.80
C LEU A 100 -16.51 -17.04 7.05
N LEU A 101 -17.25 -16.94 8.15
CA LEU A 101 -17.00 -17.69 9.38
C LEU A 101 -17.33 -19.19 9.25
N GLU A 102 -18.07 -19.61 8.23
CA GLU A 102 -18.35 -21.04 7.96
C GLU A 102 -17.22 -21.72 7.20
N VAL A 103 -16.42 -20.94 6.45
CA VAL A 103 -15.27 -21.44 5.68
C VAL A 103 -14.19 -21.98 6.62
N ARG A 104 -13.62 -23.14 6.30
CA ARG A 104 -12.63 -23.82 7.15
C ARG A 104 -11.25 -23.92 6.52
N THR A 105 -11.17 -23.91 5.19
CA THR A 105 -9.91 -24.05 4.47
C THR A 105 -9.66 -22.90 3.51
N ASP A 106 -8.39 -22.64 3.21
CA ASP A 106 -7.99 -21.58 2.27
C ASP A 106 -8.55 -21.84 0.86
N SER A 107 -8.63 -23.10 0.42
CA SER A 107 -9.21 -23.46 -0.88
C SER A 107 -10.70 -23.14 -0.96
N GLU A 108 -11.47 -23.46 0.09
CA GLU A 108 -12.89 -23.09 0.18
C GLU A 108 -13.07 -21.57 0.19
N LEU A 109 -12.16 -20.83 0.83
CA LEU A 109 -12.20 -19.37 0.85
C LEU A 109 -11.99 -18.79 -0.55
N VAL A 110 -11.00 -19.31 -1.29
CA VAL A 110 -10.72 -18.88 -2.67
C VAL A 110 -11.94 -19.16 -3.57
N GLU A 111 -12.53 -20.34 -3.47
CA GLU A 111 -13.74 -20.70 -4.23
C GLU A 111 -14.91 -19.77 -3.88
N PHE A 112 -15.15 -19.55 -2.58
CA PHE A 112 -16.19 -18.66 -2.08
C PHE A 112 -16.03 -17.24 -2.65
N LEU A 113 -14.83 -16.66 -2.56
CA LEU A 113 -14.54 -15.32 -3.07
C LEU A 113 -14.71 -15.24 -4.59
N GLN A 114 -14.19 -16.23 -5.32
CA GLN A 114 -14.28 -16.26 -6.77
C GLN A 114 -15.75 -16.30 -7.23
N LYS A 115 -16.56 -17.15 -6.61
CA LYS A 115 -18.00 -17.25 -6.88
C LYS A 115 -18.71 -15.92 -6.58
N ARG A 116 -18.48 -15.37 -5.39
CA ARG A 116 -19.13 -14.14 -4.92
C ARG A 116 -18.84 -12.95 -5.83
N TRP A 117 -17.60 -12.80 -6.29
CA TRP A 117 -17.18 -11.72 -7.17
C TRP A 117 -17.76 -11.85 -8.58
N LYS A 118 -17.84 -13.07 -9.13
CA LYS A 118 -18.51 -13.32 -10.41
C LYS A 118 -20.01 -13.00 -10.32
N GLU A 119 -20.68 -13.41 -9.25
CA GLU A 119 -22.10 -13.12 -9.01
C GLU A 119 -22.39 -11.62 -8.85
N GLN A 120 -21.43 -10.84 -8.34
CA GLN A 120 -21.52 -9.38 -8.24
C GLN A 120 -21.30 -8.66 -9.57
N GLY A 121 -20.98 -9.40 -10.64
CA GLY A 121 -20.80 -8.84 -11.98
C GLY A 121 -19.39 -8.35 -12.28
N LEU A 122 -18.37 -8.79 -11.54
CA LEU A 122 -16.98 -8.55 -11.95
C LEU A 122 -16.67 -9.38 -13.20
N GLU A 123 -16.21 -8.70 -14.25
CA GLU A 123 -16.01 -9.30 -15.58
C GLU A 123 -14.89 -10.35 -15.60
N THR A 124 -13.77 -10.05 -14.92
CA THR A 124 -12.60 -10.93 -14.89
C THR A 124 -12.21 -11.22 -13.45
N VAL A 125 -12.36 -12.48 -13.04
CA VAL A 125 -11.92 -12.99 -11.75
C VAL A 125 -11.00 -14.18 -11.98
N VAL A 126 -9.73 -14.04 -11.60
CA VAL A 126 -8.67 -15.02 -11.87
C VAL A 126 -8.00 -15.41 -10.57
N GLU A 127 -7.80 -16.70 -10.38
CA GLU A 127 -6.97 -17.24 -9.31
C GLU A 127 -5.50 -17.22 -9.72
N ARG A 128 -4.63 -16.80 -8.80
CA ARG A 128 -3.18 -16.80 -8.99
C ARG A 128 -2.52 -17.54 -7.83
N SER A 129 -1.96 -18.70 -8.12
CA SER A 129 -1.24 -19.52 -7.14
C SER A 129 0.26 -19.21 -7.22
N TYR A 130 0.91 -19.15 -6.06
CA TYR A 130 2.35 -18.93 -5.94
C TYR A 130 2.94 -20.02 -5.05
N GLU A 131 4.08 -20.57 -5.45
CA GLU A 131 4.87 -21.45 -4.60
C GLU A 131 5.78 -20.59 -3.72
N VAL A 132 5.48 -20.57 -2.42
CA VAL A 132 6.22 -19.78 -1.42
C VAL A 132 6.70 -20.69 -0.30
N LEU A 133 7.83 -20.31 0.29
CA LEU A 133 8.34 -21.00 1.48
C LEU A 133 7.46 -20.64 2.68
N LEU A 134 6.76 -21.63 3.21
CA LEU A 134 6.00 -21.53 4.46
C LEU A 134 6.74 -22.22 5.61
N SER A 135 6.34 -21.93 6.84
CA SER A 135 6.91 -22.53 8.04
C SER A 135 5.80 -23.01 8.96
N PHE A 136 5.85 -24.28 9.33
CA PHE A 136 4.91 -24.93 10.23
C PHE A 136 5.66 -25.76 11.27
N PRO A 137 5.11 -25.91 12.49
CA PRO A 137 5.72 -26.75 13.51
C PRO A 137 5.65 -28.24 13.13
N ASP A 138 6.65 -29.00 13.57
CA ASP A 138 6.68 -30.45 13.37
C ASP A 138 5.69 -31.14 14.32
N ALA A 139 4.64 -31.75 13.78
CA ALA A 139 3.62 -32.44 14.58
C ALA A 139 4.17 -33.63 15.38
N SER A 140 5.24 -34.28 14.88
CA SER A 140 5.89 -35.41 15.55
C SER A 140 6.85 -34.98 16.65
N ARG A 141 7.36 -33.74 16.56
CA ARG A 141 8.31 -33.15 17.51
C ARG A 141 7.81 -31.76 17.92
N PRO A 142 6.80 -31.68 18.79
CA PRO A 142 6.28 -30.40 19.25
C PRO A 142 7.36 -29.60 19.98
N ASN A 143 7.31 -28.28 19.86
CA ASN A 143 8.18 -27.41 20.64
C ASN A 143 7.87 -27.63 22.14
N ARG A 144 8.87 -27.56 23.01
CA ARG A 144 8.68 -27.82 24.45
C ARG A 144 9.53 -26.87 25.28
N LEU A 145 8.98 -26.44 26.42
CA LEU A 145 9.71 -25.68 27.42
C LEU A 145 9.96 -26.56 28.65
N ARG A 146 11.22 -26.63 29.07
CA ARG A 146 11.62 -27.37 30.27
C ARG A 146 12.31 -26.43 31.22
N HIS A 147 11.83 -26.42 32.46
CA HIS A 147 12.45 -25.67 33.54
C HIS A 147 13.28 -26.61 34.40
N PHE A 148 14.54 -26.26 34.62
CA PHE A 148 15.49 -27.02 35.44
C PHE A 148 15.76 -26.23 36.71
N ALA A 149 15.44 -26.81 37.87
CA ALA A 149 15.61 -26.13 39.16
C ALA A 149 17.09 -25.90 39.51
N ASN A 150 17.99 -26.73 38.99
CA ASN A 150 19.44 -26.66 39.19
C ASN A 150 20.17 -26.99 37.88
N ALA A 151 21.50 -26.87 37.86
CA ALA A 151 22.33 -27.33 36.75
C ALA A 151 22.26 -28.86 36.50
N SER A 152 21.62 -29.62 37.39
CA SER A 152 21.32 -31.04 37.18
C SER A 152 20.37 -31.24 36.00
N ASP A 153 20.54 -32.35 35.27
CA ASP A 153 19.74 -32.70 34.09
C ASP A 153 18.32 -33.24 34.43
N THR A 154 17.97 -33.21 35.71
CA THR A 154 16.63 -33.56 36.19
C THR A 154 15.71 -32.36 35.96
N ALA A 155 14.78 -32.47 35.00
CA ALA A 155 13.76 -31.46 34.77
C ALA A 155 12.92 -31.29 36.06
N GLY A 156 12.88 -30.06 36.59
CA GLY A 156 12.08 -29.75 37.77
C GLY A 156 10.59 -29.70 37.42
N SER A 157 10.28 -29.13 36.26
CA SER A 157 8.95 -29.20 35.64
C SER A 157 9.08 -29.15 34.11
N THR A 158 8.28 -29.98 33.44
CA THR A 158 8.07 -29.86 31.98
C THR A 158 6.72 -29.20 31.80
N VAL A 159 6.69 -28.07 31.11
CA VAL A 159 5.45 -27.42 30.71
C VAL A 159 5.34 -27.62 29.20
N ASP A 160 4.37 -28.43 28.80
CA ASP A 160 4.00 -28.48 27.41
C ASP A 160 3.29 -27.15 27.11
N LEU A 161 3.96 -26.30 26.33
CA LEU A 161 3.41 -25.00 25.87
C LEU A 161 2.30 -25.19 24.81
N PHE A 162 1.83 -26.42 24.63
CA PHE A 162 1.00 -26.88 23.52
C PHE A 162 -0.09 -27.77 24.11
N SER A 163 -1.35 -27.44 23.83
CA SER A 163 -2.44 -28.40 23.96
C SER A 163 -2.72 -29.03 22.58
N ASP A 164 -3.50 -30.11 22.55
CA ASP A 164 -3.95 -30.66 21.27
C ASP A 164 -4.81 -29.67 20.48
N ASP A 165 -5.52 -28.78 21.18
CA ASP A 165 -6.38 -27.76 20.60
C ASP A 165 -5.65 -26.46 20.23
N HIS A 166 -4.49 -26.17 20.84
CA HIS A 166 -3.78 -24.91 20.64
C HIS A 166 -2.26 -25.09 20.63
N ARG A 167 -1.67 -24.85 19.45
CA ARG A 167 -0.23 -25.02 19.21
C ARG A 167 0.44 -23.72 18.70
N PRO A 168 0.66 -22.73 19.57
CA PRO A 168 1.23 -21.45 19.19
C PRO A 168 2.69 -21.61 18.77
N TYR A 169 3.08 -21.02 17.65
CA TYR A 169 4.47 -21.06 17.20
C TYR A 169 4.88 -19.75 16.53
N VAL A 170 6.19 -19.53 16.45
CA VAL A 170 6.76 -18.45 15.67
C VAL A 170 7.24 -19.01 14.34
N ALA A 171 6.62 -18.58 13.24
CA ALA A 171 7.00 -19.01 11.90
C ALA A 171 8.43 -18.57 11.55
N TYR A 172 9.11 -19.35 10.72
CA TYR A 172 10.48 -19.11 10.23
C TYR A 172 11.58 -19.14 11.30
N CYS A 173 11.23 -19.44 12.56
CA CYS A 173 12.21 -19.69 13.60
C CYS A 173 12.55 -21.18 13.62
N THR A 174 13.81 -21.50 13.32
CA THR A 174 14.34 -22.87 13.39
C THR A 174 15.51 -22.93 14.35
N ALA A 175 15.69 -24.09 14.98
CA ALA A 175 16.85 -24.38 15.83
C ALA A 175 17.37 -25.78 15.52
N ASP A 176 18.69 -25.94 15.51
CA ASP A 176 19.36 -27.23 15.23
C ASP A 176 19.36 -28.19 16.42
N GLY A 177 18.56 -27.91 17.46
CA GLY A 177 18.47 -28.74 18.66
C GLY A 177 17.85 -28.01 19.85
N PRO A 178 17.78 -28.69 21.01
CA PRO A 178 17.33 -28.07 22.24
C PRO A 178 18.34 -27.02 22.71
N ILE A 179 17.85 -25.81 22.98
CA ILE A 179 18.65 -24.68 23.47
C ILE A 179 18.46 -24.58 24.99
N ARG A 180 19.56 -24.42 25.73
CA ARG A 180 19.57 -24.24 27.19
C ARG A 180 20.41 -23.02 27.54
N GLY A 181 19.90 -22.18 28.44
CA GLY A 181 20.61 -21.01 28.94
C GLY A 181 19.92 -20.41 30.17
N PRO A 182 20.56 -19.44 30.83
CA PRO A 182 19.95 -18.71 31.94
C PRO A 182 18.75 -17.90 31.44
N LEU A 183 17.65 -17.92 32.21
CA LEU A 183 16.46 -17.13 31.88
C LEU A 183 16.63 -15.69 32.34
N VAL A 184 16.51 -14.73 31.43
CA VAL A 184 16.57 -13.29 31.73
C VAL A 184 15.30 -12.62 31.25
N TYR A 185 14.65 -11.88 32.14
CA TYR A 185 13.50 -11.06 31.77
C TYR A 185 13.97 -9.76 31.09
N ALA A 186 13.53 -9.56 29.84
CA ALA A 186 14.05 -8.51 28.97
C ALA A 186 12.99 -7.49 28.50
N GLY A 187 11.88 -7.36 29.21
CA GLY A 187 10.89 -6.34 28.91
C GLY A 187 10.24 -6.53 27.55
N ARG A 188 10.19 -5.48 26.75
CA ARG A 188 9.79 -5.49 25.32
C ARG A 188 11.00 -5.56 24.38
N LEU A 189 12.18 -5.80 24.93
CA LEU A 189 13.46 -5.86 24.23
C LEU A 189 13.78 -4.59 23.42
N GLN A 190 13.42 -3.43 23.99
CA GLN A 190 13.81 -2.13 23.45
C GLN A 190 15.27 -1.81 23.81
N LEU A 191 15.91 -0.95 23.01
CA LEU A 191 17.29 -0.52 23.27
C LEU A 191 17.47 0.08 24.67
N SER A 192 16.49 0.84 25.17
CA SER A 192 16.52 1.40 26.53
C SER A 192 16.49 0.31 27.63
N GLU A 193 15.73 -0.76 27.43
CA GLU A 193 15.64 -1.88 28.38
C GLU A 193 16.93 -2.70 28.35
N VAL A 194 17.48 -2.95 27.16
CA VAL A 194 18.79 -3.60 26.98
C VAL A 194 19.90 -2.81 27.66
N ASN A 195 19.95 -1.49 27.45
CA ASN A 195 20.93 -0.62 28.09
C ASN A 195 20.78 -0.62 29.62
N TRP A 196 19.54 -0.66 30.12
CA TRP A 196 19.28 -0.75 31.55
C TRP A 196 19.75 -2.08 32.15
N LEU A 197 19.54 -3.20 31.45
CA LEU A 197 20.04 -4.53 31.86
C LEU A 197 21.57 -4.57 31.91
N HIS A 198 22.24 -4.01 30.89
CA HIS A 198 23.70 -3.87 30.89
C HIS A 198 24.20 -2.98 32.03
N GLY A 199 23.55 -1.82 32.26
CA GLY A 199 23.87 -0.94 33.38
C GLY A 199 23.64 -1.58 34.76
N SER A 200 22.82 -2.62 34.82
CA SER A 200 22.53 -3.41 36.02
C SER A 200 23.41 -4.67 36.13
N ASN A 201 24.45 -4.79 35.31
CA ASN A 201 25.37 -5.94 35.25
C ASN A 201 24.68 -7.29 34.97
N VAL A 202 23.61 -7.30 34.17
CA VAL A 202 22.95 -8.52 33.71
C VAL A 202 23.57 -8.97 32.38
N THR A 203 24.06 -10.21 32.33
CA THR A 203 24.61 -10.82 31.12
C THR A 203 23.49 -11.34 30.21
N LEU A 204 23.39 -10.79 29.01
CA LEU A 204 22.42 -11.21 27.98
C LEU A 204 23.00 -12.24 27.00
N ASP A 205 24.34 -12.25 26.86
CA ASP A 205 25.06 -13.18 26.01
C ASP A 205 24.80 -14.63 26.43
N GLY A 206 24.38 -15.46 25.48
CA GLY A 206 24.05 -16.88 25.70
C GLY A 206 22.78 -17.13 26.52
N SER A 207 22.02 -16.09 26.88
CA SER A 207 20.82 -16.21 27.71
C SER A 207 19.56 -16.58 26.91
N VAL A 208 18.55 -17.11 27.61
CA VAL A 208 17.18 -17.26 27.12
C VAL A 208 16.39 -16.04 27.59
N LEU A 209 15.92 -15.21 26.66
CA LEU A 209 15.22 -13.97 26.99
C LEU A 209 13.72 -14.21 27.11
N LEU A 210 13.11 -13.78 28.21
CA LEU A 210 11.65 -13.68 28.34
C LEU A 210 11.20 -12.28 27.94
N VAL A 211 10.42 -12.19 26.87
CA VAL A 211 10.05 -10.94 26.19
C VAL A 211 8.53 -10.83 26.06
N ARG A 212 8.02 -9.62 26.32
CA ARG A 212 6.61 -9.25 26.17
C ARG A 212 6.28 -9.00 24.71
N LEU A 213 5.23 -9.65 24.22
CA LEU A 213 4.56 -9.31 22.97
C LEU A 213 3.66 -8.09 23.18
N GLY A 214 3.48 -7.32 22.11
CA GLY A 214 2.55 -6.19 22.08
C GLY A 214 3.01 -5.08 21.16
N THR A 215 3.24 -3.88 21.71
CA THR A 215 3.50 -2.64 20.93
C THR A 215 4.75 -2.65 20.05
N GLN A 216 5.77 -3.47 20.35
CA GLN A 216 6.97 -3.56 19.51
C GLN A 216 6.84 -4.66 18.45
N PRO A 217 7.21 -4.39 17.18
CA PRO A 217 7.23 -5.41 16.15
C PRO A 217 8.15 -6.57 16.54
N LEU A 218 7.65 -7.79 16.38
CA LEU A 218 8.39 -9.02 16.69
C LEU A 218 9.72 -9.09 15.93
N SER A 219 9.74 -8.66 14.68
CA SER A 219 10.95 -8.58 13.86
C SER A 219 12.07 -7.78 14.52
N ARG A 220 11.72 -6.63 15.13
CA ARG A 220 12.67 -5.78 15.84
C ARG A 220 13.15 -6.44 17.13
N GLN A 221 12.25 -7.09 17.87
CA GLN A 221 12.61 -7.80 19.09
C GLN A 221 13.61 -8.91 18.78
N LEU A 222 13.34 -9.74 17.77
CA LEU A 222 14.24 -10.84 17.40
C LEU A 222 15.57 -10.33 16.82
N ALA A 223 15.56 -9.24 16.06
CA ALA A 223 16.79 -8.60 15.61
C ALA A 223 17.64 -8.11 16.80
N MET A 224 17.00 -7.50 17.81
CA MET A 224 17.70 -7.08 19.03
C MET A 224 18.21 -8.28 19.84
N ALA A 225 17.43 -9.36 19.95
CA ALA A 225 17.85 -10.60 20.61
C ALA A 225 19.12 -11.16 19.97
N HIS A 226 19.19 -11.13 18.64
CA HIS A 226 20.37 -11.52 17.90
C HIS A 226 21.57 -10.60 18.17
N VAL A 227 21.35 -9.27 18.21
CA VAL A 227 22.41 -8.29 18.52
C VAL A 227 23.01 -8.50 19.92
N VAL A 228 22.19 -8.86 20.92
CA VAL A 228 22.67 -9.14 22.28
C VAL A 228 23.19 -10.57 22.46
N ASN A 229 23.33 -11.32 21.36
CA ASN A 229 23.76 -12.71 21.31
C ASN A 229 22.97 -13.65 22.24
N ALA A 230 21.65 -13.45 22.31
CA ALA A 230 20.77 -14.34 23.04
C ALA A 230 20.66 -15.70 22.36
N SER A 231 20.63 -16.77 23.15
CA SER A 231 20.49 -18.14 22.65
C SER A 231 19.06 -18.44 22.21
N ALA A 232 18.05 -17.92 22.91
CA ALA A 232 16.64 -18.12 22.57
C ALA A 232 15.77 -16.99 23.10
N VAL A 233 14.55 -16.86 22.55
CA VAL A 233 13.54 -15.89 23.00
C VAL A 233 12.24 -16.62 23.29
N LEU A 234 11.70 -16.39 24.48
CA LEU A 234 10.37 -16.80 24.91
C LEU A 234 9.45 -15.59 24.90
N LEU A 235 8.36 -15.70 24.16
CA LEU A 235 7.42 -14.61 23.93
C LEU A 235 6.12 -14.90 24.67
N TYR A 236 5.57 -13.89 25.35
CA TYR A 236 4.27 -14.03 25.99
C TYR A 236 3.42 -12.76 25.79
N PRO A 237 2.10 -12.89 25.61
CA PRO A 237 1.20 -11.75 25.56
C PRO A 237 1.06 -11.14 26.97
N ASP A 238 1.52 -9.90 27.15
CA ASP A 238 1.37 -9.20 28.44
C ASP A 238 -0.11 -8.89 28.70
N PRO A 239 -0.73 -9.36 29.81
CA PRO A 239 -2.11 -9.01 30.14
C PRO A 239 -2.36 -7.50 30.19
N ARG A 240 -1.35 -6.67 30.52
CA ARG A 240 -1.50 -5.21 30.51
C ARG A 240 -1.70 -4.63 29.10
N GLU A 241 -1.21 -5.32 28.07
CA GLU A 241 -1.34 -4.91 26.66
C GLU A 241 -2.52 -5.61 25.97
N PHE A 242 -2.79 -6.87 26.29
CA PHE A 242 -3.87 -7.68 25.68
C PHE A 242 -5.17 -7.70 26.49
N ARG A 243 -5.16 -7.16 27.71
CA ARG A 243 -6.33 -6.90 28.57
C ARG A 243 -6.20 -5.55 29.26
N PRO A 244 -6.08 -4.43 28.52
CA PRO A 244 -6.00 -3.12 29.13
C PRO A 244 -7.25 -2.87 29.98
N LEU A 245 -7.03 -2.53 31.24
CA LEU A 245 -8.11 -2.10 32.12
C LEU A 245 -8.76 -0.83 31.55
N PRO A 246 -10.10 -0.73 31.59
CA PRO A 246 -10.76 0.55 31.30
C PRO A 246 -10.23 1.64 32.24
N LEU A 247 -10.14 2.88 31.73
CA LEU A 247 -9.67 4.03 32.51
C LEU A 247 -10.46 4.15 33.83
N GLY A 248 -9.74 4.14 34.96
CA GLY A 248 -10.31 4.27 36.31
C GLY A 248 -10.50 2.96 37.09
N PHE A 249 -10.20 1.80 36.51
CA PHE A 249 -10.29 0.52 37.22
C PHE A 249 -8.98 0.18 37.96
N PRO A 250 -9.06 -0.32 39.22
CA PRO A 250 -7.87 -0.76 39.96
C PRO A 250 -7.24 -2.01 39.31
N PRO A 251 -5.90 -2.16 39.35
CA PRO A 251 -5.20 -3.31 38.78
C PRO A 251 -5.60 -4.67 39.38
N GLU A 252 -6.08 -4.68 40.62
CA GLU A 252 -6.58 -5.90 41.30
C GLU A 252 -7.87 -6.47 40.68
N GLN A 253 -8.57 -5.71 39.83
CA GLN A 253 -9.79 -6.17 39.14
C GLN A 253 -9.53 -6.68 37.71
N GLN A 254 -8.25 -6.77 37.29
CA GLN A 254 -7.89 -7.22 35.94
C GLN A 254 -8.20 -8.70 35.68
N ASP A 255 -8.16 -9.53 36.72
CA ASP A 255 -8.50 -10.95 36.64
C ASP A 255 -10.02 -11.20 36.72
N SER A 256 -10.78 -10.25 37.25
CA SER A 256 -12.24 -10.36 37.41
C SER A 256 -13.03 -9.72 36.26
N SER A 257 -12.39 -8.91 35.41
CA SER A 257 -12.98 -8.47 34.14
C SER A 257 -12.95 -9.61 33.12
N GLY A 258 -13.72 -10.67 33.38
CA GLY A 258 -13.95 -11.84 32.52
C GLY A 258 -14.72 -11.49 31.25
N ALA A 259 -14.37 -10.39 30.60
CA ALA A 259 -14.96 -9.98 29.34
C ALA A 259 -14.49 -10.96 28.26
N TRP A 260 -15.45 -11.65 27.64
CA TRP A 260 -15.26 -12.69 26.61
C TRP A 260 -14.48 -12.25 25.37
N TRP A 261 -14.25 -10.95 25.19
CA TRP A 261 -13.52 -10.34 24.08
C TRP A 261 -12.03 -10.11 24.38
N TRP A 262 -11.60 -10.28 25.63
CA TRP A 262 -10.19 -10.22 26.01
C TRP A 262 -9.50 -11.56 25.78
N LEU A 263 -8.19 -11.53 25.51
CA LEU A 263 -7.38 -12.74 25.32
C LEU A 263 -7.43 -13.60 26.61
N PRO A 264 -7.83 -14.89 26.58
CA PRO A 264 -7.88 -15.74 27.77
C PRO A 264 -6.47 -16.05 28.31
N SER A 265 -6.35 -16.62 29.52
CA SER A 265 -5.05 -16.68 30.25
C SER A 265 -4.09 -17.71 29.66
N ASP A 266 -4.67 -18.73 29.05
CA ASP A 266 -4.07 -19.74 28.20
C ASP A 266 -4.04 -19.32 26.71
N GLY A 267 -4.59 -18.16 26.39
CA GLY A 267 -4.63 -17.62 25.04
C GLY A 267 -3.25 -17.13 24.61
N SER A 268 -2.74 -17.70 23.54
CA SER A 268 -1.55 -17.20 22.85
C SER A 268 -1.80 -17.17 21.36
N HIS A 269 -1.00 -16.42 20.60
CA HIS A 269 -1.14 -16.34 19.16
C HIS A 269 0.14 -16.84 18.50
N SER A 270 -0.01 -17.54 17.38
CA SER A 270 1.11 -17.78 16.47
C SER A 270 1.54 -16.45 15.86
N ALA A 271 2.84 -16.29 15.63
CA ALA A 271 3.41 -15.05 15.13
C ALA A 271 4.41 -15.31 14.01
N SER A 272 4.70 -14.27 13.22
CA SER A 272 5.72 -14.32 12.17
C SER A 272 6.66 -13.12 12.32
N PRO A 273 7.99 -13.33 12.29
CA PRO A 273 8.97 -12.24 12.26
C PRO A 273 8.96 -11.50 10.92
N LEU A 274 8.40 -12.10 9.86
CA LEU A 274 8.25 -11.45 8.57
C LEU A 274 7.06 -10.47 8.55
N GLY A 275 6.39 -10.29 9.70
CA GLY A 275 5.20 -9.47 9.89
C GLY A 275 3.90 -10.21 9.55
N PRO A 276 2.73 -9.62 9.83
CA PRO A 276 1.74 -9.48 8.77
C PRO A 276 2.30 -8.65 7.61
#